data_AF-A0A2R6RSS9-F1
#
_entry.id   AF-A0A2R6RSS9-F1
#
_cell.length_a   1.000
_cell.length_b   1.000
_cell.length_c   1.000
_cell.angle_alpha   90.00
_cell.angle_beta   90.00
_cell.angle_gamma   90.00
#
_symmetry.space_group_name_H-M   'P 1'
#
loop_
_entity.id
_entity.type
_entity.pdbx_description
1 polymer ?
#
loop_
_entity_poly.entity_id
_entity_poly.type
_entity_poly.pdbx_seq_one_letter_code
_entity_poly.pdbx_strand_id
1 'polypeptide(L)'
;MEDGSSIVRRWEEMDIDILVRIFQSFDIFELTSGIAQVCSAWRLAACDPLLWKTLDLSMLKSNFIKIPLEPYVYVDGRSDKILTRLLKIALNLSRGNILTLIFHYNLYVSDDQLTYTAERCPRLKRLVMPAWNRIKKTGICTAIRMWEDLESLTMPSISNPPYLMEEIAKNCKNFAELKIMGPCDLIFASTLAAYLPNLKVLSLRFSTIWKDALIIILERLPNLEVLNISHCLLLEVPPPPAPRKVLKELDESILEKASHLRDFFTCMDDLCVMCQRARNDEGLMRWYKYEEWLWKADEVRSLAF
;
A
#
# COMPACT_ATOMS: atom_id res chain seq x y z
N MET A 1 -36.66 33.00 43.77
CA MET A 1 -35.33 32.45 43.43
C MET A 1 -35.58 31.33 42.46
N GLU A 2 -35.49 31.64 41.16
CA GLU A 2 -35.56 30.64 40.09
C GLU A 2 -34.24 29.87 40.10
N ASP A 3 -34.26 28.66 40.62
CA ASP A 3 -33.13 27.74 40.51
C ASP A 3 -33.19 27.09 39.13
N GLY A 4 -32.61 27.78 38.14
CA GLY A 4 -32.42 27.28 36.79
C GLY A 4 -31.41 26.15 36.79
N SER A 5 -31.85 24.96 37.21
CA SER A 5 -31.14 23.71 36.98
C SER A 5 -30.97 23.54 35.47
N SER A 6 -29.83 23.95 34.93
CA SER A 6 -29.43 23.52 33.60
C SER A 6 -29.32 22.00 33.67
N ILE A 7 -30.23 21.28 33.02
CA ILE A 7 -30.10 19.84 32.82
C ILE A 7 -28.84 19.65 31.97
N VAL A 8 -27.71 19.44 32.63
CA VAL A 8 -26.46 19.08 31.95
C VAL A 8 -26.66 17.66 31.45
N ARG A 9 -27.09 17.54 30.19
CA ARG A 9 -27.21 16.23 29.53
C ARG A 9 -25.84 15.56 29.56
N ARG A 10 -25.78 14.38 30.16
CA ARG A 10 -24.53 13.61 30.21
C ARG A 10 -24.27 13.04 28.83
N TRP A 11 -23.02 13.11 28.38
CA TRP A 11 -22.58 12.47 27.13
C TRP A 11 -22.83 10.95 27.11
N GLU A 12 -22.97 10.33 28.29
CA GLU A 12 -23.33 8.93 28.47
C GLU A 12 -24.77 8.61 28.05
N GLU A 13 -25.67 9.60 28.05
CA GLU A 13 -27.08 9.46 27.67
C GLU A 13 -27.31 9.77 26.19
N MET A 14 -26.26 10.15 25.46
CA MET A 14 -26.33 10.40 24.02
C MET A 14 -26.48 9.07 23.27
N ASP A 15 -27.32 9.09 22.24
CA ASP A 15 -27.54 7.93 21.39
C ASP A 15 -26.23 7.41 20.78
N ILE A 16 -26.05 6.09 20.77
CA ILE A 16 -24.83 5.43 20.26
C ILE A 16 -24.60 5.82 18.80
N ASP A 17 -25.65 5.94 17.99
CA ASP A 17 -25.52 6.28 16.58
C ASP A 17 -24.99 7.71 16.39
N ILE A 18 -25.34 8.62 17.30
CA ILE A 18 -24.81 10.00 17.30
C ILE A 18 -23.33 9.98 17.72
N LEU A 19 -22.96 9.21 18.75
CA LEU A 19 -21.56 9.03 19.15
C LEU A 19 -20.71 8.45 18.00
N VAL A 20 -21.22 7.42 17.31
CA VAL A 20 -20.52 6.83 16.15
C VAL A 20 -20.34 7.88 15.06
N ARG A 21 -21.35 8.68 14.73
CA ARG A 21 -21.24 9.76 13.75
C ARG A 21 -20.22 10.83 14.15
N ILE A 22 -20.12 11.16 15.44
CA ILE A 22 -19.07 12.08 15.94
C ILE A 22 -17.70 11.42 15.77
N PHE A 23 -17.54 10.16 16.17
CA PHE A 23 -16.27 9.45 16.08
C PHE A 23 -15.83 9.22 14.63
N GLN A 24 -16.73 9.17 13.66
CA GLN A 24 -16.39 9.13 12.23
C GLN A 24 -15.66 10.39 11.74
N SER A 25 -15.75 11.50 12.48
CA SER A 25 -15.00 12.73 12.17
C SER A 25 -13.57 12.73 12.73
N PHE A 26 -13.22 11.75 13.56
CA PHE A 26 -11.93 11.65 14.21
C PHE A 26 -10.92 10.88 13.38
N ASP A 27 -9.65 11.29 13.46
CA ASP A 27 -8.56 10.51 12.89
C ASP A 27 -8.20 9.30 13.77
N ILE A 28 -7.29 8.46 13.29
CA ILE A 28 -6.88 7.26 14.03
C ILE A 28 -6.22 7.59 15.38
N PHE A 29 -5.52 8.71 15.50
CA PHE A 29 -4.87 9.10 16.74
C PHE A 29 -5.89 9.52 17.78
N GLU A 30 -6.90 10.28 17.38
CA GLU A 30 -8.03 10.68 18.20
C GLU A 30 -8.86 9.46 18.61
N LEU A 31 -9.19 8.55 17.68
CA LEU A 31 -9.90 7.30 17.98
C LEU A 31 -9.15 6.37 18.94
N THR A 32 -7.82 6.47 18.98
CA THR A 32 -6.97 5.67 19.88
C THR A 32 -6.46 6.45 21.09
N SER A 33 -6.87 7.72 21.26
CA SER A 33 -6.43 8.62 22.33
C SER A 33 -7.10 8.37 23.70
N GLY A 34 -7.95 7.34 23.80
CA GLY A 34 -8.64 6.99 25.05
C GLY A 34 -10.15 7.22 25.02
N ILE A 35 -10.77 7.48 23.86
CA ILE A 35 -12.24 7.61 23.75
C ILE A 35 -12.98 6.39 24.32
N ALA A 36 -12.42 5.19 24.13
CA ALA A 36 -12.98 3.94 24.64
C ALA A 36 -12.78 3.74 26.16
N GLN A 37 -12.08 4.66 26.82
CA GLN A 37 -11.83 4.66 28.27
C GLN A 37 -12.71 5.68 29.02
N VAL A 38 -13.46 6.52 28.31
CA VAL A 38 -14.32 7.56 28.93
C VAL A 38 -15.48 6.94 29.69
N CYS A 39 -16.27 6.09 29.05
CA CYS A 39 -17.38 5.37 29.66
C CYS A 39 -17.78 4.14 28.83
N SER A 40 -18.71 3.33 29.33
CA SER A 40 -19.21 2.14 28.63
C SER A 40 -19.90 2.47 27.31
N ALA A 41 -20.71 3.52 27.26
CA ALA A 41 -21.39 3.97 26.04
C ALA A 41 -20.39 4.38 24.94
N TRP A 42 -19.37 5.16 25.29
CA TRP A 42 -18.31 5.56 24.36
C TRP A 42 -17.47 4.37 23.91
N ARG A 43 -17.20 3.41 24.80
CA ARG A 43 -16.52 2.16 24.41
C ARG A 43 -17.35 1.34 23.41
N LEU A 44 -18.67 1.28 23.59
CA LEU A 44 -19.57 0.59 22.67
C LEU A 44 -19.56 1.28 21.30
N ALA A 45 -19.75 2.59 21.25
CA ALA A 45 -19.66 3.38 20.02
C ALA A 45 -18.29 3.27 19.34
N ALA A 46 -17.19 3.32 20.11
CA ALA A 46 -15.83 3.15 19.59
C ALA A 46 -15.54 1.75 19.05
N CYS A 47 -16.35 0.74 19.36
CA CYS A 47 -16.24 -0.61 18.76
C CYS A 47 -17.08 -0.77 17.48
N ASP A 48 -17.77 0.27 17.02
CA ASP A 48 -18.65 0.17 15.87
C ASP A 48 -17.85 -0.12 14.58
N PRO A 49 -18.24 -1.13 13.78
CA PRO A 49 -17.54 -1.50 12.55
C PRO A 49 -17.37 -0.36 11.55
N LEU A 50 -18.27 0.63 11.54
CA LEU A 50 -18.21 1.78 10.63
C LEU A 50 -16.95 2.63 10.83
N LEU A 51 -16.35 2.60 12.01
CA LEU A 51 -15.12 3.35 12.33
C LEU A 51 -13.86 2.64 11.83
N TRP A 52 -13.93 1.32 11.60
CA TRP A 52 -12.73 0.49 11.46
C TRP A 52 -12.58 -0.19 10.11
N LYS A 53 -13.46 0.04 9.14
CA LYS A 53 -13.33 -0.55 7.79
C LYS A 53 -11.95 -0.26 7.17
N THR A 54 -11.41 0.94 7.43
CA THR A 54 -10.07 1.35 7.01
C THR A 54 -9.26 1.75 8.23
N LEU A 55 -8.11 1.11 8.44
CA LEU A 55 -7.09 1.54 9.38
C LEU A 55 -6.02 2.32 8.61
N ASP A 56 -6.12 3.64 8.61
CA ASP A 56 -5.18 4.53 7.93
C ASP A 56 -4.09 5.03 8.88
N LEU A 57 -2.87 4.48 8.73
CA LEU A 57 -1.65 4.89 9.43
C LEU A 57 -0.74 5.72 8.52
N SER A 58 -1.26 6.30 7.44
CA SER A 58 -0.49 7.12 6.50
C SER A 58 0.02 8.43 7.09
N MET A 59 -0.46 8.85 8.26
CA MET A 59 0.06 10.02 8.98
C MET A 59 1.09 9.64 10.06
N LEU A 60 1.31 8.35 10.31
CA LEU A 60 2.27 7.86 11.30
C LEU A 60 3.62 7.54 10.67
N LYS A 61 4.68 8.20 11.14
CA LYS A 61 6.06 7.97 10.68
C LYS A 61 6.92 7.43 11.81
N SER A 62 7.91 6.61 11.45
CA SER A 62 8.98 6.26 12.38
C SER A 62 10.02 7.37 12.42
N ASN A 63 10.64 7.58 13.57
CA ASN A 63 11.94 8.23 13.66
C ASN A 63 13.02 7.19 13.38
N PHE A 64 13.86 7.45 12.38
CA PHE A 64 14.88 6.50 11.96
C PHE A 64 16.14 7.17 11.43
N ILE A 65 17.23 6.43 11.44
CA ILE A 65 18.49 6.74 10.74
C ILE A 65 18.81 5.60 9.77
N LYS A 66 19.36 5.95 8.60
CA LYS A 66 19.86 4.94 7.65
C LYS A 66 21.23 4.47 8.11
N ILE A 67 21.49 3.16 8.00
CA ILE A 67 22.75 2.53 8.39
C ILE A 67 23.27 1.62 7.27
N PRO A 68 24.59 1.35 7.19
CA PRO A 68 25.16 0.55 6.10
C PRO A 68 24.93 -0.97 6.27
N LEU A 69 24.57 -1.42 7.48
CA LEU A 69 24.32 -2.82 7.81
C LEU A 69 22.84 -3.13 7.70
N GLU A 70 22.47 -4.33 7.24
CA GLU A 70 21.10 -4.84 7.29
C GLU A 70 20.52 -4.69 8.72
N PRO A 71 19.30 -4.16 8.91
CA PRO A 71 18.23 -3.89 7.93
C PRO A 71 18.30 -2.52 7.23
N TYR A 72 19.48 -1.89 7.18
CA TYR A 72 19.76 -0.59 6.56
C TYR A 72 19.07 0.60 7.22
N VAL A 73 18.38 0.36 8.33
CA VAL A 73 17.67 1.35 9.11
C VAL A 73 17.75 1.01 10.60
N TYR A 74 17.98 2.02 11.43
CA TYR A 74 17.77 1.95 12.86
C TYR A 74 16.58 2.84 13.22
N VAL A 75 15.57 2.23 13.85
CA VAL A 75 14.34 2.91 14.28
C VAL A 75 14.41 3.11 15.78
N ASP A 76 14.03 4.30 16.26
CA ASP A 76 14.04 4.55 17.70
C ASP A 76 13.00 3.67 18.43
N GLY A 77 13.30 3.29 19.67
CA GLY A 77 12.40 2.44 20.45
C GLY A 77 11.07 3.12 20.81
N ARG A 78 10.97 4.45 20.67
CA ARG A 78 9.73 5.20 20.91
C ARG A 78 8.73 4.99 19.77
N SER A 79 9.20 5.03 18.52
CA SER A 79 8.39 4.79 17.33
C SER A 79 7.78 3.39 17.35
N ASP A 80 8.58 2.38 17.70
CA ASP A 80 8.11 1.00 17.85
C ASP A 80 7.02 0.87 18.92
N LYS A 81 7.20 1.51 20.07
CA LYS A 81 6.21 1.50 21.15
C LYS A 81 4.92 2.20 20.74
N ILE A 82 5.01 3.34 20.04
CA ILE A 82 3.84 4.09 19.56
C ILE A 82 3.05 3.24 18.57
N LEU A 83 3.70 2.69 17.55
CA LEU A 83 3.06 1.82 16.56
C LEU A 83 2.42 0.59 17.22
N THR A 84 3.16 -0.10 18.11
CA THR A 84 2.64 -1.28 18.82
C THR A 84 1.42 -0.94 19.65
N ARG A 85 1.41 0.20 20.35
CA ARG A 85 0.26 0.65 21.15
C ARG A 85 -0.94 0.95 20.26
N LEU A 86 -0.73 1.70 19.17
CA LEU A 86 -1.79 2.06 18.22
C LEU A 86 -2.43 0.82 17.60
N LEU A 87 -1.61 -0.12 17.10
CA LEU A 87 -2.08 -1.39 16.56
C LEU A 87 -2.88 -2.17 17.60
N LYS A 88 -2.37 -2.34 18.84
CA LYS A 88 -3.11 -3.05 19.89
C LYS A 88 -4.47 -2.42 20.18
N ILE A 89 -4.57 -1.09 20.23
CA ILE A 89 -5.85 -0.42 20.51
C ILE A 89 -6.80 -0.57 19.31
N ALA A 90 -6.36 -0.18 18.11
CA ALA A 90 -7.19 -0.21 16.91
C ALA A 90 -7.67 -1.64 16.57
N LEU A 91 -6.77 -2.62 16.64
CA LEU A 91 -7.10 -4.02 16.34
C LEU A 91 -8.05 -4.63 17.38
N ASN A 92 -7.99 -4.20 18.65
CA ASN A 92 -8.94 -4.62 19.67
C ASN A 92 -10.32 -3.97 19.49
N LEU A 93 -10.37 -2.68 19.17
CA LEU A 93 -11.63 -1.95 18.97
C LEU A 93 -12.35 -2.36 17.68
N SER A 94 -11.59 -2.64 16.62
CA SER A 94 -12.14 -3.05 15.32
C SER A 94 -12.85 -4.40 15.31
N ARG A 95 -12.55 -5.29 16.26
CA ARG A 95 -13.10 -6.66 16.34
C ARG A 95 -12.99 -7.43 15.02
N GLY A 96 -11.90 -7.23 14.28
CA GLY A 96 -11.63 -7.92 13.01
C GLY A 96 -12.41 -7.36 11.80
N ASN A 97 -13.01 -6.17 11.91
CA ASN A 97 -13.75 -5.53 10.80
C ASN A 97 -12.87 -4.67 9.86
N ILE A 98 -11.55 -4.65 10.05
CA ILE A 98 -10.62 -3.95 9.16
C ILE A 98 -10.52 -4.68 7.83
N LEU A 99 -10.85 -3.97 6.75
CA LEU A 99 -10.78 -4.45 5.37
C LEU A 99 -9.65 -3.80 4.59
N THR A 100 -9.28 -2.57 4.95
CA THR A 100 -8.18 -1.82 4.32
C THR A 100 -7.17 -1.39 5.38
N LEU A 101 -5.90 -1.67 5.15
CA LEU A 101 -4.79 -1.28 6.03
C LEU A 101 -3.78 -0.47 5.23
N ILE A 102 -3.52 0.75 5.67
CA ILE A 102 -2.61 1.68 4.98
C ILE A 102 -1.49 2.06 5.92
N PHE A 103 -0.26 1.65 5.59
CA PHE A 103 0.92 2.14 6.28
C PHE A 103 1.54 3.32 5.53
N HIS A 104 2.07 4.29 6.27
CA HIS A 104 2.92 5.31 5.67
C HIS A 104 4.23 4.68 5.13
N TYR A 105 4.72 5.16 3.99
CA TYR A 105 5.97 4.65 3.39
C TYR A 105 7.18 4.67 4.35
N ASN A 106 7.33 5.71 5.17
CA ASN A 106 8.40 5.84 6.19
C ASN A 106 8.04 5.24 7.57
N LEU A 107 7.06 4.32 7.65
CA LEU A 107 6.71 3.62 8.88
C LEU A 107 7.36 2.25 8.91
N TYR A 108 8.37 2.07 9.73
CA TYR A 108 9.16 0.83 9.73
C TYR A 108 8.57 -0.21 10.68
N VAL A 109 7.86 -1.18 10.11
CA VAL A 109 7.15 -2.25 10.81
C VAL A 109 8.06 -3.46 11.05
N SER A 110 7.99 -4.09 12.23
CA SER A 110 8.69 -5.35 12.53
C SER A 110 7.87 -6.59 12.16
N ASP A 111 8.53 -7.75 12.04
CA ASP A 111 7.86 -9.05 11.83
C ASP A 111 6.76 -9.31 12.86
N ASP A 112 7.02 -9.02 14.15
CA ASP A 112 6.05 -9.23 15.23
C ASP A 112 4.83 -8.33 15.08
N GLN A 113 5.02 -7.08 14.70
CA GLN A 113 3.93 -6.12 14.50
C GLN A 113 3.08 -6.50 13.29
N LEU A 114 3.72 -6.93 12.19
CA LEU A 114 3.03 -7.40 11.00
C LEU A 114 2.22 -8.67 11.29
N THR A 115 2.85 -9.66 11.94
CA THR A 115 2.21 -10.94 12.29
C THR A 115 1.04 -10.72 13.23
N TYR A 116 1.21 -9.92 14.29
CA TYR A 116 0.12 -9.56 15.19
C TYR A 116 -1.03 -8.87 14.46
N THR A 117 -0.73 -8.02 13.47
CA THR A 117 -1.76 -7.36 12.66
C THR A 117 -2.49 -8.37 11.77
N ALA A 118 -1.77 -9.30 11.16
CA ALA A 118 -2.34 -10.33 10.31
C ALA A 118 -3.29 -11.26 11.10
N GLU A 119 -2.89 -11.70 12.30
CA GLU A 119 -3.70 -12.50 13.22
C GLU A 119 -5.03 -11.83 13.59
N ARG A 120 -5.04 -10.51 13.72
CA ARG A 120 -6.21 -9.75 14.18
C ARG A 120 -7.08 -9.20 13.05
N CYS A 121 -6.62 -9.27 11.81
CA CYS A 121 -7.34 -8.80 10.62
C CYS A 121 -7.35 -9.86 9.52
N PRO A 122 -7.96 -11.05 9.75
CA PRO A 122 -7.94 -12.13 8.77
C PRO A 122 -8.74 -11.80 7.49
N ARG A 123 -9.67 -10.83 7.56
CA ARG A 123 -10.55 -10.42 6.45
C ARG A 123 -10.01 -9.24 5.64
N LEU A 124 -8.70 -8.98 5.73
CA LEU A 124 -8.07 -7.86 5.05
C LEU A 124 -8.16 -8.05 3.53
N LYS A 125 -8.71 -7.06 2.84
CA LYS A 125 -8.87 -7.04 1.38
C LYS A 125 -7.82 -6.19 0.68
N ARG A 126 -7.44 -5.07 1.29
CA ARG A 126 -6.49 -4.11 0.70
C ARG A 126 -5.37 -3.78 1.67
N LEU A 127 -4.14 -3.89 1.20
CA LEU A 127 -2.94 -3.59 1.96
C LEU A 127 -2.04 -2.60 1.21
N VAL A 128 -1.71 -1.50 1.86
CA VAL A 128 -0.64 -0.59 1.42
C VAL A 128 0.54 -0.74 2.36
N MET A 129 1.59 -1.38 1.86
CA MET A 129 2.80 -1.70 2.62
C MET A 129 3.70 -0.47 2.81
N PRO A 130 4.38 -0.37 3.96
CA PRO A 130 5.42 0.62 4.16
C PRO A 130 6.75 0.18 3.51
N ALA A 131 7.81 0.95 3.74
CA ALA A 131 9.17 0.43 3.62
C ALA A 131 9.35 -0.82 4.48
N TRP A 132 9.60 -1.94 3.81
CA TRP A 132 9.64 -3.28 4.38
C TRP A 132 11.04 -3.78 4.77
N ASN A 133 12.01 -2.88 4.93
CA ASN A 133 13.41 -3.24 5.21
C ASN A 133 13.60 -4.05 6.52
N ARG A 134 12.69 -3.88 7.49
CA ARG A 134 12.69 -4.63 8.77
C ARG A 134 11.84 -5.89 8.75
N ILE A 135 11.08 -6.10 7.68
CA ILE A 135 10.21 -7.27 7.52
C ILE A 135 11.02 -8.34 6.79
N LYS A 136 11.21 -9.49 7.42
CA LYS A 136 11.90 -10.63 6.81
C LYS A 136 10.96 -11.35 5.85
N LYS A 137 11.53 -12.11 4.93
CA LYS A 137 10.77 -12.99 4.01
C LYS A 137 9.79 -13.90 4.76
N THR A 138 10.23 -14.47 5.88
CA THR A 138 9.38 -15.32 6.72
C THR A 138 8.23 -14.56 7.38
N GLY A 139 8.44 -13.31 7.77
CA GLY A 139 7.42 -12.46 8.38
C GLY A 139 6.30 -12.13 7.39
N ILE A 140 6.66 -11.66 6.18
CA ILE A 140 5.66 -11.35 5.15
C ILE A 140 4.93 -12.60 4.65
N CYS A 141 5.62 -13.72 4.44
CA CYS A 141 4.95 -14.96 4.02
C CYS A 141 3.96 -15.46 5.09
N THR A 142 4.33 -15.37 6.37
CA THR A 142 3.42 -15.70 7.48
C THR A 142 2.17 -14.83 7.44
N ALA A 143 2.32 -13.52 7.25
CA ALA A 143 1.18 -12.60 7.18
C ALA A 143 0.27 -12.89 5.97
N ILE A 144 0.83 -13.12 4.79
CA ILE A 144 0.06 -13.44 3.56
C ILE A 144 -0.79 -14.70 3.74
N ARG A 145 -0.29 -15.73 4.44
CA ARG A 145 -1.07 -16.94 4.74
C ARG A 145 -2.32 -16.69 5.58
N MET A 146 -2.37 -15.57 6.32
CA MET A 146 -3.51 -15.22 7.16
C MET A 146 -4.54 -14.33 6.44
N TRP A 147 -4.18 -13.77 5.28
CA TRP A 147 -5.02 -12.84 4.51
C TRP A 147 -5.59 -13.52 3.28
N GLU A 148 -6.43 -14.52 3.49
CA GLU A 148 -7.08 -15.29 2.41
C GLU A 148 -7.99 -14.42 1.53
N ASP A 149 -8.56 -13.35 2.13
CA ASP A 149 -9.44 -12.39 1.48
C ASP A 149 -8.69 -11.25 0.74
N LEU A 150 -7.35 -11.28 0.68
CA LEU A 150 -6.57 -10.20 0.07
C LEU A 150 -6.83 -10.09 -1.44
N GLU A 151 -7.26 -8.90 -1.86
CA GLU A 151 -7.63 -8.56 -3.23
C GLU A 151 -6.62 -7.58 -3.87
N SER A 152 -6.04 -6.67 -3.07
CA SER A 152 -5.24 -5.55 -3.56
C SER A 152 -4.01 -5.31 -2.68
N LEU A 153 -2.84 -5.20 -3.31
CA LEU A 153 -1.56 -4.92 -2.65
C LEU A 153 -0.82 -3.78 -3.33
N THR A 154 -0.46 -2.76 -2.55
CA THR A 154 0.50 -1.73 -2.93
C THR A 154 1.78 -1.90 -2.15
N MET A 155 2.93 -1.93 -2.81
CA MET A 155 4.21 -1.94 -2.11
C MET A 155 5.33 -1.17 -2.82
N PRO A 156 6.36 -0.72 -2.09
CA PRO A 156 7.51 -0.03 -2.65
C PRO A 156 8.20 -0.81 -3.77
N SER A 157 8.70 -2.01 -3.48
CA SER A 157 9.41 -2.86 -4.43
C SER A 157 9.37 -4.30 -3.96
N ILE A 158 9.63 -5.26 -4.85
CA ILE A 158 9.80 -6.67 -4.50
C ILE A 158 11.20 -7.14 -4.87
N SER A 159 12.10 -7.17 -3.89
CA SER A 159 13.41 -7.79 -4.02
C SER A 159 13.20 -9.31 -4.11
N ASN A 160 13.59 -9.95 -5.21
CA ASN A 160 13.37 -11.40 -5.46
C ASN A 160 11.86 -11.80 -5.49
N PRO A 161 11.14 -11.49 -6.58
CA PRO A 161 9.69 -11.68 -6.69
C PRO A 161 9.09 -13.07 -6.37
N PRO A 162 9.73 -14.20 -6.72
CA PRO A 162 9.12 -15.52 -6.58
C PRO A 162 8.56 -15.85 -5.21
N TYR A 163 9.28 -15.61 -4.11
CA TYR A 163 8.83 -16.06 -2.79
C TYR A 163 7.53 -15.40 -2.33
N LEU A 164 7.30 -14.13 -2.72
CA LEU A 164 6.10 -13.40 -2.32
C LEU A 164 4.93 -13.71 -3.25
N MET A 165 5.17 -13.67 -4.57
CA MET A 165 4.10 -13.93 -5.55
C MET A 165 3.60 -15.37 -5.48
N GLU A 166 4.48 -16.34 -5.22
CA GLU A 166 4.08 -17.73 -4.99
C GLU A 166 3.22 -17.88 -3.73
N GLU A 167 3.58 -17.18 -2.65
CA GLU A 167 2.78 -17.22 -1.41
C GLU A 167 1.42 -16.55 -1.60
N ILE A 168 1.34 -15.42 -2.31
CA ILE A 168 0.07 -14.78 -2.66
C ILE A 168 -0.79 -15.74 -3.50
N ALA A 169 -0.22 -16.35 -4.53
CA ALA A 169 -0.92 -17.29 -5.42
C ALA A 169 -1.52 -18.49 -4.67
N LYS A 170 -0.83 -18.97 -3.62
CA LYS A 170 -1.30 -20.11 -2.81
C LYS A 170 -2.43 -19.76 -1.85
N ASN A 171 -2.43 -18.55 -1.28
CA ASN A 171 -3.29 -18.21 -0.15
C ASN A 171 -4.40 -17.20 -0.48
N CYS A 172 -4.17 -16.27 -1.42
CA CYS A 172 -5.06 -15.14 -1.70
C CYS A 172 -5.84 -15.37 -3.01
N LYS A 173 -6.93 -16.14 -2.94
CA LYS A 173 -7.68 -16.58 -4.14
C LYS A 173 -8.35 -15.45 -4.91
N ASN A 174 -8.62 -14.33 -4.24
CA ASN A 174 -9.29 -13.17 -4.82
C ASN A 174 -8.31 -12.06 -5.24
N PHE A 175 -7.01 -12.34 -5.22
CA PHE A 175 -5.98 -11.34 -5.54
C PHE A 175 -6.09 -10.89 -7.00
N ALA A 176 -6.27 -9.58 -7.21
CA ALA A 176 -6.57 -9.02 -8.52
C ALA A 176 -5.81 -7.72 -8.83
N GLU A 177 -5.35 -6.97 -7.82
CA GLU A 177 -4.71 -5.68 -8.02
C GLU A 177 -3.32 -5.60 -7.38
N LEU A 178 -2.34 -5.13 -8.15
CA LEU A 178 -0.97 -4.95 -7.68
C LEU A 178 -0.43 -3.58 -8.10
N LYS A 179 0.11 -2.83 -7.14
CA LYS A 179 0.90 -1.62 -7.39
C LYS A 179 2.33 -1.81 -6.88
N ILE A 180 3.30 -1.66 -7.76
CA ILE A 180 4.73 -1.68 -7.45
C ILE A 180 5.37 -0.36 -7.87
N MET A 181 6.27 0.18 -7.04
CA MET A 181 6.99 1.43 -7.27
C MET A 181 8.51 1.18 -7.31
N GLY A 182 8.90 0.18 -8.10
CA GLY A 182 10.27 -0.35 -8.14
C GLY A 182 10.54 -1.09 -9.45
N PRO A 183 11.78 -1.54 -9.70
CA PRO A 183 12.18 -2.06 -11.00
C PRO A 183 11.32 -3.23 -11.48
N CYS A 184 10.84 -3.14 -12.72
CA CYS A 184 10.15 -4.19 -13.46
C CYS A 184 11.11 -4.78 -14.50
N ASP A 185 11.87 -5.78 -14.10
CA ASP A 185 12.79 -6.55 -14.94
C ASP A 185 12.15 -7.86 -15.45
N LEU A 186 12.91 -8.63 -16.24
CA LEU A 186 12.44 -9.90 -16.81
C LEU A 186 12.08 -10.91 -15.72
N ILE A 187 12.78 -10.91 -14.59
CA ILE A 187 12.50 -11.83 -13.48
C ILE A 187 11.15 -11.48 -12.87
N PHE A 188 10.91 -10.19 -12.60
CA PHE A 188 9.63 -9.71 -12.10
C PHE A 188 8.48 -10.07 -13.05
N ALA A 189 8.59 -9.71 -14.33
CA ALA A 189 7.53 -9.96 -15.31
C ALA A 189 7.25 -11.46 -15.50
N SER A 190 8.29 -12.29 -15.59
CA SER A 190 8.14 -13.74 -15.73
C SER A 190 7.53 -14.38 -14.49
N THR A 191 7.91 -13.90 -13.30
CA THR A 191 7.34 -14.38 -12.03
C THR A 191 5.87 -13.99 -11.92
N LEU A 192 5.53 -12.75 -12.30
CA LEU A 192 4.16 -12.26 -12.29
C LEU A 192 3.26 -13.12 -13.19
N ALA A 193 3.71 -13.39 -14.41
CA ALA A 193 3.02 -14.28 -15.35
C ALA A 193 2.91 -15.73 -14.84
N ALA A 194 3.89 -16.23 -14.10
CA ALA A 194 3.90 -17.61 -13.61
C ALA A 194 2.95 -17.82 -12.41
N TYR A 195 2.89 -16.88 -11.48
CA TYR A 195 2.19 -17.06 -10.21
C TYR A 195 0.87 -16.27 -10.12
N LEU A 196 0.74 -15.14 -10.82
CA LEU A 196 -0.44 -14.27 -10.76
C LEU A 196 -1.10 -14.07 -12.14
N PRO A 197 -1.43 -15.16 -12.89
CA PRO A 197 -2.00 -15.05 -14.24
C PRO A 197 -3.42 -14.45 -14.29
N ASN A 198 -4.09 -14.36 -13.14
CA ASN A 198 -5.44 -13.79 -13.00
C ASN A 198 -5.43 -12.31 -12.57
N LEU A 199 -4.25 -11.68 -12.51
CA LEU A 199 -4.13 -10.28 -12.16
C LEU A 199 -4.90 -9.41 -13.17
N LYS A 200 -5.73 -8.50 -12.66
CA LYS A 200 -6.58 -7.62 -13.47
C LYS A 200 -6.05 -6.21 -13.58
N VAL A 201 -5.40 -5.73 -12.52
CA VAL A 201 -4.91 -4.36 -12.43
C VAL A 201 -3.45 -4.37 -12.01
N LEU A 202 -2.60 -3.78 -12.84
CA LEU A 202 -1.19 -3.59 -12.55
C LEU A 202 -0.83 -2.11 -12.68
N SER A 203 -0.32 -1.52 -11.60
CA SER A 203 0.32 -0.20 -11.65
C SER A 203 1.82 -0.35 -11.39
N LEU A 204 2.61 0.10 -12.36
CA LEU A 204 4.06 0.23 -12.28
C LEU A 204 4.48 1.70 -12.21
N ARG A 205 3.54 2.61 -11.91
CA ARG A 205 3.75 4.05 -11.88
C ARG A 205 5.07 4.41 -11.18
N PHE A 206 5.85 5.32 -11.78
CA PHE A 206 7.17 5.74 -11.29
C PHE A 206 8.26 4.64 -11.21
N SER A 207 8.10 3.53 -11.91
CA SER A 207 9.09 2.45 -11.93
C SER A 207 10.04 2.54 -13.13
N THR A 208 11.20 1.91 -12.99
CA THR A 208 12.04 1.54 -14.13
C THR A 208 11.48 0.27 -14.77
N ILE A 209 11.15 0.31 -16.06
CA ILE A 209 10.56 -0.82 -16.78
C ILE A 209 11.50 -1.22 -17.93
N TRP A 210 11.79 -2.50 -18.06
CA TRP A 210 12.51 -3.02 -19.21
C TRP A 210 11.52 -3.36 -20.33
N LYS A 211 11.82 -2.97 -21.58
CA LYS A 211 10.94 -3.21 -22.74
C LYS A 211 10.52 -4.66 -22.86
N ASP A 212 11.46 -5.60 -22.73
CA ASP A 212 11.16 -7.04 -22.80
C ASP A 212 10.27 -7.51 -21.64
N ALA A 213 10.44 -6.93 -20.46
CA ALA A 213 9.58 -7.23 -19.31
C ALA A 213 8.14 -6.73 -19.54
N LEU A 214 7.98 -5.54 -20.14
CA LEU A 214 6.68 -5.01 -20.53
C LEU A 214 6.00 -5.90 -21.58
N ILE A 215 6.74 -6.38 -22.58
CA ILE A 215 6.23 -7.33 -23.57
C ILE A 215 5.74 -8.61 -22.89
N ILE A 216 6.51 -9.18 -21.95
CA ILE A 216 6.10 -10.36 -21.18
C ILE A 216 4.78 -10.10 -20.43
N ILE A 217 4.63 -8.95 -19.79
CA ILE A 217 3.40 -8.57 -19.07
C ILE A 217 2.21 -8.54 -20.04
N LEU A 218 2.35 -7.88 -21.18
CA LEU A 218 1.29 -7.74 -22.17
C LEU A 218 0.92 -9.06 -22.86
N GLU A 219 1.87 -9.99 -23.02
CA GLU A 219 1.60 -11.26 -23.71
C GLU A 219 1.18 -12.39 -22.76
N ARG A 220 1.63 -12.37 -21.51
CA ARG A 220 1.50 -13.50 -20.58
C ARG A 220 0.60 -13.26 -19.38
N LEU A 221 -0.10 -12.12 -19.33
CA LEU A 221 -1.18 -11.87 -18.37
C LEU A 221 -2.51 -11.70 -19.12
N PRO A 222 -3.17 -12.81 -19.49
CA PRO A 222 -4.34 -12.78 -20.38
C PRO A 222 -5.57 -12.10 -19.77
N ASN A 223 -5.62 -11.98 -18.44
CA ASN A 223 -6.74 -11.37 -17.70
C ASN A 223 -6.46 -9.93 -17.28
N LEU A 224 -5.32 -9.35 -17.69
CA LEU A 224 -4.99 -7.97 -17.35
C LEU A 224 -5.97 -7.03 -18.07
N GLU A 225 -6.69 -6.24 -17.29
CA GLU A 225 -7.68 -5.28 -17.79
C GLU A 225 -7.12 -3.85 -17.76
N VAL A 226 -6.29 -3.55 -16.75
CA VAL A 226 -5.77 -2.20 -16.50
C VAL A 226 -4.26 -2.26 -16.29
N LEU A 227 -3.52 -1.49 -17.08
CA LEU A 227 -2.08 -1.31 -16.91
C LEU A 227 -1.76 0.19 -16.78
N ASN A 228 -1.01 0.55 -15.74
CA ASN A 228 -0.49 1.90 -15.56
C ASN A 228 1.04 1.90 -15.59
N ILE A 229 1.61 2.53 -16.61
CA ILE A 229 3.06 2.79 -16.75
C ILE A 229 3.36 4.30 -16.80
N SER A 230 2.47 5.12 -16.23
CA SER A 230 2.66 6.57 -16.18
C SER A 230 3.91 6.94 -15.39
N HIS A 231 4.65 7.92 -15.92
CA HIS A 231 5.86 8.45 -15.30
C HIS A 231 6.96 7.41 -15.06
N CYS A 232 6.99 6.34 -15.86
CA CYS A 232 8.02 5.31 -15.79
C CYS A 232 9.25 5.66 -16.62
N LEU A 233 10.39 5.06 -16.26
CA LEU A 233 11.60 5.07 -17.09
C LEU A 233 11.65 3.78 -17.91
N LEU A 234 11.19 3.84 -19.17
CA LEU A 234 11.21 2.69 -20.07
C LEU A 234 12.59 2.53 -20.70
N LEU A 235 13.22 1.38 -20.48
CA LEU A 235 14.58 1.06 -20.92
C LEU A 235 14.59 -0.04 -21.97
N GLU A 236 15.39 0.17 -23.01
CA GLU A 236 15.71 -0.82 -24.03
C GLU A 236 17.22 -1.13 -23.98
N VAL A 237 17.56 -2.42 -24.05
CA VAL A 237 18.96 -2.86 -24.10
C VAL A 237 19.25 -3.47 -25.46
N PRO A 238 19.82 -2.67 -26.38
CA PRO A 238 20.19 -3.17 -27.70
C PRO A 238 21.36 -4.17 -27.61
N PRO A 239 21.59 -4.96 -28.67
CA PRO A 239 22.75 -5.83 -28.75
C PRO A 239 24.06 -5.06 -28.54
N PRO A 240 25.06 -5.64 -27.83
CA PRO A 240 26.38 -5.03 -27.70
C PRO A 240 26.97 -4.69 -29.08
N PRO A 241 27.65 -3.53 -29.24
CA PRO A 241 28.20 -2.65 -28.20
C PRO A 241 27.29 -1.47 -27.82
N ALA A 242 26.04 -1.41 -28.27
CA ALA A 242 25.19 -0.24 -28.09
C ALA A 242 24.81 -0.04 -26.60
N PRO A 243 24.81 1.21 -26.10
CA PRO A 243 24.43 1.51 -24.72
C PRO A 243 22.91 1.36 -24.52
N ARG A 244 22.51 1.21 -23.25
CA ARG A 244 21.08 1.22 -22.87
C ARG A 244 20.43 2.53 -23.31
N LYS A 245 19.20 2.44 -23.82
CA LYS A 245 18.44 3.58 -24.33
C LYS A 245 17.19 3.79 -23.48
N VAL A 246 16.93 5.04 -23.10
CA VAL A 246 15.64 5.45 -22.54
C VAL A 246 14.69 5.72 -23.71
N LEU A 247 13.54 5.05 -23.73
CA LEU A 247 12.51 5.28 -24.72
C LEU A 247 11.70 6.53 -24.37
N LYS A 248 11.43 7.36 -25.38
CA LYS A 248 10.62 8.58 -25.24
C LYS A 248 9.15 8.36 -25.58
N GLU A 249 8.87 7.33 -26.36
CA GLU A 249 7.55 6.96 -26.83
C GLU A 249 7.43 5.45 -26.88
N LEU A 250 6.18 4.97 -26.89
CA LEU A 250 5.87 3.57 -27.10
C LEU A 250 5.86 3.28 -28.60
N ASP A 251 6.50 2.19 -28.99
CA ASP A 251 6.42 1.72 -30.38
C ASP A 251 5.07 1.05 -30.68
N GLU A 252 4.76 0.93 -31.98
CA GLU A 252 3.50 0.33 -32.45
C GLU A 252 3.30 -1.10 -31.94
N SER A 253 4.38 -1.86 -31.76
CA SER A 253 4.31 -3.24 -31.24
C SER A 253 3.81 -3.30 -29.81
N ILE A 254 4.27 -2.39 -28.94
CA ILE A 254 3.75 -2.27 -27.56
C ILE A 254 2.27 -1.88 -27.59
N LEU A 255 1.89 -0.92 -28.43
CA LEU A 255 0.51 -0.43 -28.54
C LEU A 255 -0.44 -1.53 -29.04
N GLU A 256 -0.01 -2.31 -30.06
CA GLU A 256 -0.76 -3.44 -30.57
C GLU A 256 -0.94 -4.52 -29.49
N LYS A 257 0.12 -4.86 -28.76
CA LYS A 257 0.05 -5.83 -27.65
C LYS A 257 -0.84 -5.32 -26.51
N ALA A 258 -0.88 -4.02 -26.25
CA ALA A 258 -1.72 -3.41 -25.23
C ALA A 258 -3.20 -3.25 -25.64
N SER A 259 -3.56 -3.52 -26.89
CA SER A 259 -4.91 -3.29 -27.42
C SER A 259 -6.02 -4.12 -26.74
N HIS A 260 -5.67 -5.20 -26.06
CA HIS A 260 -6.60 -6.03 -25.28
C HIS A 260 -6.96 -5.43 -23.91
N LEU A 261 -6.18 -4.46 -23.43
CA LEU A 261 -6.42 -3.80 -22.14
C LEU A 261 -7.65 -2.90 -22.25
N ARG A 262 -8.49 -2.88 -21.20
CA ARG A 262 -9.59 -1.91 -21.09
C ARG A 262 -9.04 -0.50 -20.90
N ASP A 263 -8.06 -0.36 -20.01
CA ASP A 263 -7.45 0.93 -19.67
C ASP A 263 -5.93 0.83 -19.68
N PHE A 264 -5.26 1.67 -20.48
CA PHE A 264 -3.80 1.74 -20.54
C PHE A 264 -3.32 3.16 -20.25
N PHE A 265 -2.86 3.40 -19.02
CA PHE A 265 -2.38 4.70 -18.57
C PHE A 265 -0.90 4.88 -18.87
N THR A 266 -0.56 5.95 -19.60
CA THR A 266 0.81 6.27 -19.99
C THR A 266 1.07 7.76 -19.84
N CYS A 267 2.30 8.10 -19.45
CA CYS A 267 2.80 9.47 -19.48
C CYS A 267 4.32 9.42 -19.60
N MET A 268 4.86 9.85 -20.75
CA MET A 268 6.29 9.86 -21.07
C MET A 268 6.78 11.25 -21.53
N ASP A 269 6.00 12.29 -21.23
CA ASP A 269 6.21 13.66 -21.72
C ASP A 269 7.42 14.35 -21.06
N ASP A 270 8.27 14.98 -21.88
CA ASP A 270 9.42 15.77 -21.47
C ASP A 270 9.00 17.02 -20.65
N LEU A 271 7.78 17.53 -20.83
CA LEU A 271 7.21 18.68 -20.10
C LEU A 271 6.50 18.28 -18.81
N CYS A 272 6.20 17.00 -18.61
CA CYS A 272 5.56 16.53 -17.39
C CYS A 272 6.56 16.55 -16.23
N VAL A 273 6.25 17.32 -15.18
CA VAL A 273 7.08 17.42 -13.96
C VAL A 273 7.35 16.04 -13.35
N MET A 274 6.37 15.14 -13.36
CA MET A 274 6.52 13.79 -12.82
C MET A 274 7.46 12.92 -13.66
N CYS A 275 7.38 13.00 -15.00
CA CYS A 275 8.31 12.30 -15.88
C CYS A 275 9.74 12.84 -15.75
N GLN A 276 9.91 14.16 -15.61
CA GLN A 276 11.22 14.77 -15.35
C GLN A 276 11.83 14.27 -14.03
N ARG A 277 11.03 14.24 -12.96
CA ARG A 277 11.43 13.70 -11.65
C ARG A 277 11.84 12.23 -11.76
N ALA A 278 11.05 11.40 -12.44
CA ALA A 278 11.35 9.99 -12.64
C ALA A 278 12.70 9.79 -13.35
N ARG A 279 13.02 10.59 -14.37
CA ARG A 279 14.31 10.53 -15.08
C ARG A 279 15.47 10.99 -14.19
N ASN A 280 15.30 12.09 -13.46
CA ASN A 280 16.33 12.63 -12.55
C ASN A 280 16.65 11.67 -11.39
N ASP A 281 15.68 10.85 -10.99
CA ASP A 281 15.84 9.84 -9.97
C ASP A 281 16.16 8.44 -10.54
N GLU A 282 16.46 8.33 -11.84
CA GLU A 282 16.80 7.06 -12.51
C GLU A 282 15.72 5.97 -12.35
N GLY A 283 14.44 6.39 -12.31
CA GLY A 283 13.27 5.53 -12.11
C GLY A 283 13.14 4.96 -10.70
N LEU A 284 13.88 5.52 -9.72
CA LEU A 284 13.76 5.22 -8.30
C LEU A 284 13.14 6.40 -7.56
N MET A 285 11.81 6.49 -7.55
CA MET A 285 11.10 7.64 -6.99
C MET A 285 11.54 8.01 -5.57
N ARG A 286 12.08 9.21 -5.40
CA ARG A 286 12.54 9.73 -4.10
C ARG A 286 11.49 10.65 -3.49
N TRP A 287 10.38 10.08 -3.01
CA TRP A 287 9.22 10.82 -2.48
C TRP A 287 9.57 11.94 -1.49
N TYR A 288 10.56 11.69 -0.62
CA TYR A 288 11.06 12.67 0.37
C TYR A 288 11.67 13.94 -0.25
N LYS A 289 12.02 13.94 -1.54
CA LYS A 289 12.56 15.11 -2.24
C LYS A 289 11.48 16.02 -2.83
N TYR A 290 10.27 15.52 -3.00
CA TYR A 290 9.22 16.21 -3.73
C TYR A 290 8.03 16.52 -2.82
N GLU A 291 6.99 15.68 -2.85
CA GLU A 291 5.74 15.86 -2.14
C GLU A 291 5.35 14.54 -1.46
N GLU A 292 4.99 14.62 -0.17
CA GLU A 292 4.67 13.43 0.62
C GLU A 292 3.35 12.76 0.22
N TRP A 293 2.47 13.39 -0.55
CA TRP A 293 1.21 12.76 -0.99
C TRP A 293 1.38 11.92 -2.27
N LEU A 294 2.50 12.08 -3.00
CA LEU A 294 2.66 11.50 -4.33
C LEU A 294 2.57 9.97 -4.37
N TRP A 295 2.98 9.28 -3.30
CA TRP A 295 2.89 7.82 -3.19
C TRP A 295 1.44 7.32 -3.01
N LYS A 296 0.55 8.20 -2.54
CA LYS A 296 -0.88 7.95 -2.45
C LYS A 296 -1.60 8.12 -3.79
N ALA A 297 -1.02 8.88 -4.70
CA ALA A 297 -1.59 9.11 -6.02
C ALA A 297 -1.36 7.92 -6.97
N ASP A 298 -2.38 7.65 -7.78
CA ASP A 298 -2.33 6.74 -8.93
C ASP A 298 -3.39 7.16 -9.94
N GLU A 299 -3.12 6.98 -11.23
CA GLU A 299 -4.10 7.19 -12.28
C GLU A 299 -5.21 6.12 -12.22
N VAL A 300 -4.91 4.94 -11.65
CA VAL A 300 -5.88 3.89 -11.35
C VAL A 300 -6.56 4.17 -10.01
N ARG A 301 -7.85 4.53 -10.05
CA ARG A 301 -8.63 4.94 -8.86
C ARG A 301 -8.64 3.94 -7.71
N SER A 302 -8.68 2.63 -7.99
CA SER A 302 -8.68 1.59 -6.95
C SER A 302 -7.34 1.49 -6.21
N LEU A 303 -6.26 1.99 -6.81
CA LEU A 303 -4.92 1.98 -6.24
C LEU A 303 -4.51 3.32 -5.60
N ALA A 304 -5.31 4.38 -5.77
CA ALA A 304 -5.18 5.64 -5.05
C ALA A 304 -5.83 5.57 -3.64
N PHE A 305 -5.37 6.39 -2.69
CA PHE A 305 -5.87 6.44 -1.31
C PHE A 305 -5.50 7.74 -0.59
#